data_AF-A0A1H8EPF1-F1
#
_entry.id   AF-A0A1H8EPF1-F1
#
_cell.length_a   1.000
_cell.length_b   1.000
_cell.length_c   1.000
_cell.angle_alpha   90.00
_cell.angle_beta   90.00
_cell.angle_gamma   90.00
#
_symmetry.space_group_name_H-M   'P 1'
#
loop_
_entity.id
_entity.type
_entity.pdbx_description
1 polymer ?
#
loop_
_entity_poly.entity_id
_entity_poly.type
_entity_poly.pdbx_seq_one_letter_code
_entity_poly.pdbx_strand_id
1 'polypeptide(L)'
;MKHFGKICAFCLVAGGQGIAGAYDGLWRANPTAECAFTDTPASALKIEDNVLFGVESRCEMTTPVNVRDMEAILYDMACSSDEQVEIDGESQTRTRSWSDRAMFMTAADGGLFLIWNGYAFKYERCPSNAAVGTVATASEIGITDTVEPQESADPEAD
;
A
#
# COMPACT_ATOMS: atom_id res chain seq x y z
N MET A 1 11.97 67.55 7.75
CA MET A 1 12.85 66.35 7.77
C MET A 1 12.83 65.77 9.18
N LYS A 2 12.20 64.60 9.37
CA LYS A 2 12.44 63.59 10.43
C LYS A 2 11.34 62.52 10.33
N HIS A 3 11.69 61.41 9.67
CA HIS A 3 10.83 60.25 9.45
C HIS A 3 10.69 59.44 10.75
N PHE A 4 9.47 59.23 11.21
CA PHE A 4 9.15 58.27 12.28
C PHE A 4 9.05 56.87 11.66
N GLY A 5 9.99 56.00 12.01
CA GLY A 5 10.08 54.63 11.52
C GLY A 5 8.93 53.76 12.06
N LYS A 6 8.22 53.10 11.15
CA LYS A 6 7.29 52.02 11.45
C LYS A 6 8.07 50.70 11.39
N ILE A 7 8.29 50.08 12.55
CA ILE A 7 8.79 48.71 12.66
C ILE A 7 7.60 47.79 12.37
N CYS A 8 7.63 47.12 11.21
CA CYS A 8 6.73 46.02 10.90
C CYS A 8 7.25 44.76 11.60
N ALA A 9 6.55 44.31 12.63
CA ALA A 9 6.75 43.00 13.22
C ALA A 9 6.24 41.94 12.24
N PHE A 10 7.16 41.26 11.56
CA PHE A 10 6.85 40.15 10.67
C PHE A 10 6.82 38.87 11.52
N CYS A 11 5.61 38.40 11.87
CA CYS A 11 5.41 37.12 12.54
C CYS A 11 5.77 35.98 11.57
N LEU A 12 6.91 35.33 11.83
CA LEU A 12 7.26 34.03 11.25
C LEU A 12 6.32 32.96 11.83
N VAL A 13 5.27 32.64 11.08
CA VAL A 13 4.49 31.41 11.30
C VAL A 13 5.33 30.26 10.75
N ALA A 14 6.02 29.54 11.64
CA ALA A 14 6.64 28.26 11.30
C ALA A 14 5.52 27.25 11.04
N GLY A 15 5.09 27.14 9.79
CA GLY A 15 4.23 26.05 9.35
C GLY A 15 5.04 24.75 9.43
N GLY A 16 4.75 23.93 10.43
CA GLY A 16 5.17 22.53 10.43
C GLY A 16 4.46 21.84 9.28
N GLN A 17 5.10 21.77 8.12
CA GLN A 17 4.68 20.84 7.09
C GLN A 17 4.94 19.46 7.67
N GLY A 18 3.86 18.74 8.03
CA GLY A 18 3.95 17.30 8.22
C GLY A 18 4.58 16.74 6.96
N ILE A 19 5.79 16.20 7.10
CA ILE A 19 6.48 15.58 5.98
C ILE A 19 5.72 14.28 5.75
N ALA A 20 4.77 14.30 4.82
CA ALA A 20 4.15 13.09 4.32
C ALA A 20 5.28 12.10 4.01
N GLY A 21 5.16 10.88 4.56
CA GLY A 21 6.14 9.83 4.34
C GLY A 21 6.30 9.59 2.84
N ALA A 22 7.52 9.24 2.41
CA ALA A 22 7.84 9.06 0.99
C ALA A 22 6.92 8.07 0.26
N TYR A 23 6.27 7.17 1.01
CA TYR A 23 5.41 6.12 0.50
C TYR A 23 3.95 6.24 0.96
N ASP A 24 3.54 7.37 1.54
CA ASP A 24 2.19 7.56 2.03
C ASP A 24 1.12 7.32 0.94
N GLY A 25 0.06 6.63 1.31
CA GLY A 25 -1.06 6.30 0.44
C GLY A 25 -1.63 4.89 0.64
N LEU A 26 -2.62 4.58 -0.20
CA LEU A 26 -3.21 3.25 -0.31
C LEU A 26 -2.60 2.51 -1.50
N TRP A 27 -2.30 1.23 -1.31
CA TRP A 27 -1.68 0.41 -2.34
C TRP A 27 -2.36 -0.96 -2.46
N ARG A 28 -2.86 -1.28 -3.65
CA ARG A 28 -3.61 -2.53 -3.91
C ARG A 28 -2.71 -3.59 -4.53
N ALA A 29 -2.90 -4.85 -4.14
CA ALA A 29 -2.05 -5.96 -4.59
C ALA A 29 -2.34 -6.37 -6.04
N ASN A 30 -3.53 -6.07 -6.54
CA ASN A 30 -3.97 -6.39 -7.90
C ASN A 30 -5.17 -5.50 -8.29
N PRO A 31 -5.58 -5.46 -9.57
CA PRO A 31 -6.67 -4.60 -10.04
C PRO A 31 -8.05 -4.89 -9.42
N THR A 32 -8.29 -6.11 -8.94
CA THR A 32 -9.56 -6.52 -8.31
C THR A 32 -9.63 -6.22 -6.82
N ALA A 33 -8.49 -5.93 -6.17
CA ALA A 33 -8.45 -5.58 -4.75
C ALA A 33 -9.05 -4.19 -4.52
N GLU A 34 -9.79 -4.04 -3.43
CA GLU A 34 -10.48 -2.80 -3.12
C GLU A 34 -9.48 -1.70 -2.75
N CYS A 35 -9.69 -0.49 -3.28
CA CYS A 35 -8.93 0.69 -2.89
C CYS A 35 -9.46 1.32 -1.60
N ALA A 36 -9.65 0.48 -0.59
CA ALA A 36 -9.99 0.83 0.76
C ALA A 36 -9.03 0.09 1.71
N PHE A 37 -8.71 0.71 2.85
CA PHE A 37 -8.06 0.01 3.94
C PHE A 37 -9.15 -0.47 4.90
N THR A 38 -9.30 -1.79 4.97
CA THR A 38 -10.17 -2.50 5.91
C THR A 38 -9.35 -3.57 6.61
N ASP A 39 -9.87 -4.15 7.66
CA ASP A 39 -9.31 -5.29 8.38
C ASP A 39 -9.50 -6.62 7.62
N THR A 40 -9.74 -6.57 6.31
CA THR A 40 -10.05 -7.75 5.49
C THR A 40 -8.90 -8.07 4.53
N PRO A 41 -8.64 -9.36 4.22
CA PRO A 41 -7.51 -9.75 3.35
C PRO A 41 -7.57 -9.22 1.90
N ALA A 42 -8.74 -8.77 1.45
CA ALA A 42 -8.95 -8.26 0.09
C ALA A 42 -8.69 -6.73 -0.04
N SER A 43 -8.27 -6.09 1.05
CA SER A 43 -8.09 -4.64 1.11
C SER A 43 -6.72 -4.19 0.60
N ALA A 44 -6.63 -2.92 0.23
CA ALA A 44 -5.34 -2.26 0.02
C ALA A 44 -4.56 -2.18 1.34
N LEU A 45 -3.23 -2.12 1.26
CA LEU A 45 -2.40 -1.69 2.38
C LEU A 45 -2.43 -0.16 2.51
N LYS A 46 -2.24 0.35 3.72
CA LYS A 46 -2.10 1.79 3.97
C LYS A 46 -0.71 2.09 4.50
N ILE A 47 -0.11 3.16 3.99
CA ILE A 47 1.07 3.78 4.59
C ILE A 47 0.68 5.21 4.94
N GLU A 48 0.85 5.58 6.21
CA GLU A 48 0.50 6.90 6.72
C GLU A 48 1.45 7.23 7.88
N ASP A 49 2.08 8.40 7.83
CA ASP A 49 2.95 8.90 8.89
C ASP A 49 4.07 7.93 9.31
N ASN A 50 4.70 7.25 8.33
CA ASN A 50 5.71 6.20 8.53
C ASN A 50 5.17 4.95 9.27
N VAL A 51 3.88 4.66 9.16
CA VAL A 51 3.28 3.42 9.66
C VAL A 51 2.74 2.62 8.49
N LEU A 52 3.20 1.38 8.35
CA LEU A 52 2.61 0.40 7.45
C LEU A 52 1.47 -0.32 8.16
N PHE A 53 0.27 -0.20 7.62
CA PHE A 53 -0.90 -0.97 8.02
C PHE A 53 -1.15 -2.07 6.98
N GLY A 54 -0.87 -3.31 7.36
CA GLY A 54 -1.28 -4.51 6.64
C GLY A 54 -2.60 -5.06 7.16
N VAL A 55 -3.03 -6.21 6.63
CA VAL A 55 -4.33 -6.84 6.95
C VAL A 55 -4.47 -7.14 8.45
N GLU A 56 -3.42 -7.67 9.09
CA GLU A 56 -3.44 -8.07 10.50
C GLU A 56 -2.28 -7.48 11.30
N SER A 57 -1.48 -6.61 10.68
CA SER A 57 -0.23 -6.11 11.26
C SER A 57 -0.10 -4.62 11.09
N ARG A 58 0.41 -3.97 12.13
CA ARG A 58 0.84 -2.57 12.11
C ARG A 58 2.34 -2.52 12.35
N CYS A 59 3.09 -1.81 11.51
CA CYS A 59 4.53 -1.68 11.64
C CYS A 59 4.97 -0.21 11.59
N GLU A 60 5.63 0.25 12.65
CA GLU A 60 6.34 1.53 12.67
C GLU A 60 7.60 1.41 11.79
N MET A 61 7.74 2.30 10.82
CA MET A 61 8.87 2.37 9.89
C MET A 61 9.89 3.36 10.46
N THR A 62 11.05 2.85 10.84
CA THR A 62 12.09 3.63 11.54
C THR A 62 13.44 3.49 10.86
N THR A 63 14.40 4.35 11.24
CA THR A 63 15.79 4.31 10.73
C THR A 63 15.88 4.21 9.20
N PRO A 64 15.38 5.22 8.45
CA PRO A 64 15.44 5.18 6.98
C PRO A 64 16.89 5.14 6.49
N VAL A 65 17.20 4.13 5.67
CA VAL A 65 18.49 4.00 4.99
C VAL A 65 18.26 4.03 3.47
N ASN A 66 18.74 5.07 2.81
CA ASN A 66 18.68 5.17 1.35
C ASN A 66 19.55 4.09 0.70
N VAL A 67 19.00 3.41 -0.30
CA VAL A 67 19.77 2.50 -1.15
C VAL A 67 20.44 3.32 -2.24
N ARG A 68 21.76 3.20 -2.35
CA ARG A 68 22.54 4.03 -3.27
C ARG A 68 22.11 3.79 -4.72
N ASP A 69 21.93 4.89 -5.45
CA ASP A 69 21.57 4.91 -6.88
C ASP A 69 20.23 4.21 -7.19
N MET A 70 19.30 4.17 -6.23
CA MET A 70 17.97 3.58 -6.37
C MET A 70 16.91 4.47 -5.72
N GLU A 71 15.68 4.47 -6.24
CA GLU A 71 14.52 5.11 -5.59
C GLU A 71 13.95 4.19 -4.49
N ALA A 72 14.81 3.82 -3.54
CA ALA A 72 14.50 2.85 -2.50
C ALA A 72 15.03 3.25 -1.12
N ILE A 73 14.23 2.94 -0.10
CA ILE A 73 14.57 3.15 1.31
C ILE A 73 14.37 1.82 2.05
N LEU A 74 15.40 1.40 2.78
CA LEU A 74 15.33 0.29 3.73
C LEU A 74 14.96 0.85 5.11
N TYR A 75 13.92 0.29 5.72
CA TYR A 75 13.47 0.66 7.06
C TYR A 75 13.67 -0.49 8.05
N ASP A 76 13.94 -0.13 9.30
CA ASP A 76 13.71 -1.00 10.45
C ASP A 76 12.22 -0.99 10.78
N MET A 77 11.58 -2.16 10.78
CA MET A 77 10.16 -2.34 11.01
C MET A 77 9.94 -2.82 12.44
N ALA A 78 9.19 -2.06 13.24
CA ALA A 78 8.73 -2.48 14.56
C ALA A 78 7.24 -2.81 14.48
N CYS A 79 6.92 -4.11 14.45
CA CYS A 79 5.61 -4.61 14.10
C CYS A 79 4.84 -5.20 15.29
N SER A 80 3.53 -5.12 15.21
CA SER A 80 2.59 -5.80 16.11
C SER A 80 1.36 -6.32 15.36
N SER A 81 0.84 -7.46 15.80
CA SER A 81 -0.43 -8.04 15.35
C SER A 81 -1.23 -8.55 16.55
N ASP A 82 -2.55 -8.41 16.50
CA ASP A 82 -3.44 -9.02 17.48
C ASP A 82 -3.99 -10.33 16.89
N GLU A 83 -3.65 -11.46 17.51
CA GLU A 83 -4.12 -12.78 17.13
C GLU A 83 -5.17 -13.28 18.13
N GLN A 84 -6.24 -13.91 17.64
CA GLN A 84 -7.18 -14.65 18.48
C GLN A 84 -6.62 -16.04 18.73
N VAL A 85 -6.50 -16.43 20.00
CA VAL A 85 -6.04 -17.74 20.43
C VAL A 85 -7.09 -18.35 21.34
N GLU A 86 -7.49 -19.58 21.06
CA GLU A 86 -8.38 -20.33 21.95
C GLU A 86 -7.55 -21.03 23.05
N ILE A 87 -7.90 -20.78 24.30
CA ILE A 87 -7.32 -21.43 25.47
C ILE A 87 -8.47 -21.99 26.30
N ASP A 88 -8.48 -23.31 26.52
CA ASP A 88 -9.52 -24.03 27.29
C ASP A 88 -10.96 -23.75 26.84
N GLY A 89 -11.17 -23.49 25.54
CA GLY A 89 -12.48 -23.20 24.96
C GLY A 89 -12.92 -21.74 25.05
N GLU A 90 -12.05 -20.84 25.50
CA GLU A 90 -12.28 -19.39 25.54
C GLU A 90 -11.37 -18.67 24.53
N SER A 91 -11.94 -17.73 23.75
CA SER A 91 -11.16 -16.89 22.83
C SER A 91 -10.46 -15.78 23.60
N GLN A 92 -9.15 -15.66 23.41
CA GLN A 92 -8.32 -14.61 24.00
C GLN A 92 -7.58 -13.86 22.90
N THR A 93 -7.58 -12.53 22.96
CA THR A 93 -6.72 -11.70 22.12
C THR A 93 -5.30 -11.71 22.69
N ARG A 94 -4.32 -12.05 21.86
CA ARG A 94 -2.90 -11.94 22.18
C ARG A 94 -2.22 -11.00 21.20
N THR A 95 -1.47 -10.02 21.73
CA THR A 95 -0.62 -9.19 20.88
C THR A 95 0.73 -9.88 20.69
N ARG A 96 1.10 -10.10 19.44
CA ARG A 96 2.44 -10.54 19.03
C ARG A 96 3.21 -9.33 18.52
N SER A 97 4.46 -9.18 18.96
CA SER A 97 5.37 -8.14 18.47
C SER A 97 6.64 -8.74 17.91
N TRP A 98 7.17 -8.14 16.86
CA TRP A 98 8.43 -8.55 16.24
C TRP A 98 9.12 -7.35 15.58
N SER A 99 10.38 -7.55 15.21
CA SER A 99 11.12 -6.58 14.42
C SER A 99 11.67 -7.26 13.17
N ASP A 100 11.66 -6.54 12.05
CA ASP A 100 12.19 -6.99 10.77
C ASP A 100 12.75 -5.78 9.99
N ARG A 101 13.19 -6.00 8.76
CA ARG A 101 13.53 -4.96 7.79
C ARG A 101 12.74 -5.14 6.51
N ALA A 102 12.28 -4.03 5.97
CA ALA A 102 11.63 -4.01 4.67
C ALA A 102 12.18 -2.88 3.81
N MET A 103 12.41 -3.17 2.54
CA MET A 103 12.78 -2.18 1.53
C MET A 103 11.53 -1.76 0.77
N PHE A 104 11.33 -0.45 0.70
CA PHE A 104 10.29 0.20 -0.08
C PHE A 104 10.96 0.83 -1.29
N MET A 105 10.43 0.58 -2.48
CA MET A 105 11.00 1.11 -3.72
C MET A 105 9.90 1.50 -4.69
N THR A 106 10.02 2.67 -5.29
CA THR A 106 9.07 3.11 -6.32
C THR A 106 9.26 2.27 -7.58
N ALA A 107 8.19 1.69 -8.10
CA ALA A 107 8.21 0.98 -9.37
C ALA A 107 8.16 1.98 -10.55
N ALA A 108 8.66 1.56 -11.71
CA ALA A 108 8.74 2.42 -12.90
C ALA A 108 7.37 2.94 -13.39
N ASP A 109 6.28 2.27 -13.03
CA ASP A 109 4.90 2.66 -13.34
C ASP A 109 4.22 3.46 -12.21
N GLY A 110 5.00 3.91 -11.20
CA GLY A 110 4.48 4.64 -10.04
C GLY A 110 3.89 3.74 -8.95
N GLY A 111 4.00 2.42 -9.09
CA GLY A 111 3.67 1.45 -8.05
C GLY A 111 4.70 1.39 -6.92
N LEU A 112 4.50 0.44 -6.00
CA LEU A 112 5.39 0.18 -4.87
C LEU A 112 5.89 -1.26 -4.91
N PHE A 113 7.20 -1.43 -4.91
CA PHE A 113 7.83 -2.67 -4.50
C PHE A 113 8.04 -2.65 -2.99
N LEU A 114 7.46 -3.65 -2.31
CA LEU A 114 7.66 -3.90 -0.89
C LEU A 114 8.40 -5.23 -0.74
N ILE A 115 9.63 -5.16 -0.25
CA ILE A 115 10.56 -6.28 -0.22
C ILE A 115 10.92 -6.59 1.22
N TRP A 116 10.62 -7.81 1.64
CA TRP A 116 10.95 -8.39 2.94
C TRP A 116 12.07 -9.41 2.77
N ASN A 117 12.57 -9.95 3.89
CA ASN A 117 13.54 -11.04 3.86
C ASN A 117 12.96 -12.28 3.16
N GLY A 118 13.36 -12.50 1.91
CA GLY A 118 12.96 -13.66 1.09
C GLY A 118 11.69 -13.45 0.26
N TYR A 119 11.03 -12.28 0.32
CA TYR A 119 9.78 -12.02 -0.39
C TYR A 119 9.78 -10.64 -1.04
N ALA A 120 9.18 -10.53 -2.21
CA ALA A 120 8.99 -9.26 -2.92
C ALA A 120 7.56 -9.18 -3.44
N PHE A 121 6.88 -8.09 -3.11
CA PHE A 121 5.52 -7.80 -3.56
C PHE A 121 5.52 -6.53 -4.39
N LYS A 122 4.67 -6.50 -5.41
CA LYS A 122 4.38 -5.28 -6.18
C LYS A 122 2.95 -4.86 -5.88
N TYR A 123 2.77 -3.58 -5.58
CA TYR A 123 1.47 -2.96 -5.39
C TYR A 123 1.27 -1.81 -6.37
N GLU A 124 0.03 -1.60 -6.76
CA GLU A 124 -0.39 -0.43 -7.52
C GLU A 124 -0.87 0.65 -6.56
N ARG A 125 -0.54 1.91 -6.85
CA ARG A 125 -1.07 3.03 -6.07
C ARG A 125 -2.57 3.16 -6.35
N CYS A 126 -3.37 3.18 -5.28
CA CYS A 126 -4.78 3.51 -5.40
C CYS A 126 -4.94 4.98 -5.79
N PRO A 127 -5.87 5.29 -6.71
CA PRO A 127 -6.14 6.66 -7.08
C PRO A 127 -6.74 7.40 -5.89
N SER A 128 -6.52 8.72 -5.84
CA SER A 128 -7.04 9.58 -4.77
C SER A 128 -8.57 9.61 -4.71
N ASN A 129 -9.25 9.13 -5.76
CA ASN A 129 -10.67 8.82 -5.79
C ASN A 129 -10.90 7.31 -5.82
N ALA A 130 -10.96 6.68 -4.63
CA ALA A 130 -11.13 5.22 -4.46
C ALA A 130 -12.30 4.57 -5.25
N ALA A 131 -13.26 5.35 -5.76
CA ALA A 131 -14.36 4.87 -6.59
C ALA A 131 -14.01 4.63 -8.07
N VAL A 132 -12.82 5.03 -8.55
CA VAL A 132 -12.40 4.82 -9.94
C VAL A 132 -11.37 3.69 -9.98
N GLY A 133 -11.74 2.52 -10.51
CA GLY A 133 -10.78 1.47 -10.81
C GLY A 133 -11.09 0.06 -10.30
N THR A 134 -12.28 -0.18 -9.73
CA THR A 134 -12.77 -1.55 -9.52
C THR A 134 -13.18 -2.13 -10.86
N VAL A 135 -12.43 -3.10 -11.36
CA VAL A 135 -12.87 -3.95 -12.47
C VAL A 135 -13.91 -4.92 -11.92
N ALA A 136 -15.17 -4.74 -12.32
CA ALA A 136 -16.30 -5.54 -11.87
C ALA A 136 -16.63 -6.68 -12.84
N THR A 137 -16.04 -6.68 -14.04
CA THR A 137 -16.36 -7.63 -15.11
C THR A 137 -15.11 -8.19 -15.79
N ALA A 138 -15.21 -9.42 -16.31
CA ALA A 138 -14.13 -10.08 -17.07
C ALA A 138 -13.70 -9.28 -18.32
N SER A 139 -14.64 -8.56 -18.93
CA SER A 139 -14.38 -7.72 -20.09
C SER A 139 -13.46 -6.53 -19.77
N GLU A 140 -13.50 -6.01 -18.55
CA GLU A 140 -12.67 -4.88 -18.12
C GLU A 140 -11.21 -5.27 -17.84
N ILE A 141 -10.94 -6.58 -17.72
CA ILE A 141 -9.57 -7.13 -17.63
C ILE A 141 -9.08 -7.76 -18.94
N GLY A 142 -9.79 -7.51 -20.06
CA GLY A 142 -9.38 -7.98 -21.38
C GLY A 142 -9.59 -9.47 -21.64
N ILE A 143 -10.39 -10.15 -20.82
CA ILE A 143 -10.88 -11.49 -21.13
C ILE A 143 -12.19 -11.32 -21.89
N THR A 144 -12.11 -11.36 -23.22
CA THR A 144 -13.28 -11.45 -24.08
C THR A 144 -13.62 -12.92 -24.28
N ASP A 145 -14.84 -13.32 -23.91
CA ASP A 145 -15.42 -14.63 -24.26
C ASP A 145 -15.64 -14.72 -25.78
N THR A 146 -14.56 -14.79 -26.55
CA THR A 146 -14.59 -15.26 -27.93
C THR A 146 -14.02 -16.66 -27.92
N VAL A 147 -14.74 -17.57 -27.27
CA VAL A 147 -14.66 -18.98 -27.68
C VAL A 147 -15.43 -19.04 -28.99
N GLU A 148 -14.74 -18.85 -30.11
CA GLU A 148 -15.27 -19.21 -31.42
C GLU A 148 -15.75 -20.67 -31.31
N PRO A 149 -17.03 -20.97 -31.58
CA PRO A 149 -17.50 -22.33 -31.63
C PRO A 149 -16.68 -23.06 -32.69
N GLN A 150 -15.86 -24.04 -32.27
CA GLN A 150 -15.32 -25.01 -33.20
C GLN A 150 -16.51 -25.82 -33.75
N GLU A 151 -17.00 -25.40 -34.91
CA GLU A 151 -17.92 -26.16 -35.75
C GLU A 151 -17.20 -27.45 -36.16
N SER A 152 -17.33 -28.50 -35.34
CA SER A 152 -16.90 -29.84 -35.69
C SER A 152 -17.86 -30.40 -36.72
N ALA A 153 -17.58 -30.12 -38.00
CA ALA A 153 -18.14 -30.89 -39.10
C ALA A 153 -17.53 -32.30 -39.05
N ASP A 154 -18.23 -33.25 -38.45
CA ASP A 154 -18.00 -34.67 -38.69
C ASP A 154 -18.53 -35.01 -40.09
N PRO A 155 -17.69 -35.42 -41.06
CA PRO A 155 -18.19 -36.02 -42.28
C PRO A 155 -18.57 -37.47 -41.98
N GLU A 156 -19.86 -37.74 -42.16
CA GLU A 156 -20.44 -39.07 -42.33
C GLU A 156 -19.55 -39.92 -43.27
N ALA A 157 -19.05 -41.05 -42.79
CA ALA A 157 -18.33 -42.04 -43.57
C ALA A 157 -19.04 -43.39 -43.46
N ASP A 158 -19.73 -43.73 -44.56
CA ASP A 158 -20.16 -45.04 -45.10
C ASP A 158 -20.54 -46.20 -44.15
#